data_AF-A0A645DI39-F1
#
_entry.id   AF-A0A645DI39-F1
#
_cell.length_a   1.000
_cell.length_b   1.000
_cell.length_c   1.000
_cell.angle_alpha   90.00
_cell.angle_beta   90.00
_cell.angle_gamma   90.00
#
_symmetry.space_group_name_H-M   'P 1'
#
loop_
_entity.id
_entity.type
_entity.pdbx_description
1 polymer ?
#
loop_
_entity_poly.entity_id
_entity_poly.type
_entity_poly.pdbx_seq_one_letter_code
_entity_poly.pdbx_strand_id
1 'polypeptide(L)'
;MPSLDLLHGIVALEEAQGKAAESRDWYVRHLEHEPSLVAAAKWLHDEKLEHEQFHPQVQRALDQAAKPLTRYRCAACGFEARQHFWQCPGCQTWDSYPARRVEEL
;
A
#
# COMPACT_ATOMS: atom_id res chain seq x y z
N MET A 1 -8.68 -16.25 2.38
CA MET A 1 -8.41 -15.45 1.18
C MET A 1 -7.18 -16.02 0.47
N PRO A 2 -7.15 -16.12 -0.87
CA PRO A 2 -5.94 -16.51 -1.59
C PRO A 2 -4.80 -15.51 -1.33
N SER A 3 -3.56 -16.01 -1.34
CA SER A 3 -2.36 -15.15 -1.34
C SER A 3 -2.31 -14.26 -2.58
N LEU A 4 -1.52 -13.19 -2.55
CA LEU A 4 -1.39 -12.27 -3.69
C LEU A 4 -0.94 -12.98 -4.98
N ASP A 5 -0.05 -13.98 -4.89
CA ASP A 5 0.39 -14.73 -6.06
C ASP A 5 -0.73 -15.56 -6.69
N LEU A 6 -1.56 -16.19 -5.86
CA LEU A 6 -2.74 -16.93 -6.32
C LEU A 6 -3.80 -15.98 -6.90
N LEU A 7 -4.00 -14.83 -6.26
CA LEU A 7 -4.89 -13.78 -6.76
C LEU A 7 -4.47 -13.30 -8.15
N HIS A 8 -3.20 -12.97 -8.34
CA HIS A 8 -2.66 -12.58 -9.64
C HIS A 8 -2.83 -13.68 -10.70
N GLY A 9 -2.62 -14.94 -10.33
CA GLY A 9 -2.84 -16.08 -11.22
C GLY A 9 -4.30 -16.22 -11.68
N ILE A 10 -5.26 -16.01 -10.77
CA ILE A 10 -6.69 -16.05 -11.10
C ILE A 10 -7.06 -14.93 -12.08
N VAL A 11 -6.61 -13.69 -11.80
CA VAL A 11 -6.88 -12.54 -12.67
C VAL A 11 -6.31 -12.76 -14.07
N ALA A 12 -5.04 -13.16 -14.17
CA ALA A 12 -4.40 -13.41 -15.46
C ALA A 12 -5.10 -14.52 -16.27
N LEU A 13 -5.63 -15.54 -15.59
CA LEU A 13 -6.38 -16.61 -16.24
C LEU A 13 -7.75 -16.12 -16.76
N GLU A 14 -8.46 -15.30 -16.00
CA GLU A 14 -9.75 -14.72 -16.43
C GLU A 14 -9.58 -13.71 -17.57
N GLU A 15 -8.51 -12.91 -17.55
CA GLU A 15 -8.13 -12.02 -18.66
C GLU A 15 -7.84 -12.81 -19.94
N ALA A 16 -7.07 -13.90 -19.83
CA ALA A 16 -6.80 -14.79 -20.98
C ALA A 16 -8.07 -15.45 -21.54
N GLN A 17 -9.12 -15.58 -20.72
CA GLN A 17 -10.45 -16.05 -21.12
C GLN A 17 -11.36 -14.94 -21.66
N GLY A 18 -10.87 -13.71 -21.79
CA GLY A 18 -11.62 -12.56 -22.30
C GLY A 18 -12.54 -11.89 -21.27
N LYS A 19 -12.43 -12.22 -19.99
CA LYS A 19 -13.24 -11.65 -18.89
C LYS A 19 -12.50 -10.53 -18.14
N ALA A 20 -11.76 -9.70 -18.87
CA ALA A 20 -10.89 -8.68 -18.27
C ALA A 20 -11.63 -7.71 -17.34
N ALA A 21 -12.86 -7.31 -17.68
CA ALA A 21 -13.67 -6.41 -16.85
C ALA A 21 -14.05 -7.03 -15.49
N GLU A 22 -14.42 -8.32 -15.47
CA GLU A 22 -14.84 -9.04 -14.25
C GLU A 22 -13.64 -9.49 -13.41
N SER A 23 -12.49 -9.72 -14.04
CA SER A 23 -11.29 -10.20 -13.36
C SER A 23 -10.80 -9.28 -12.25
N ARG A 24 -11.03 -7.97 -12.38
CA ARG A 24 -10.57 -6.96 -11.42
C ARG A 24 -11.38 -6.94 -10.14
N ASP A 25 -12.61 -7.48 -10.14
CA ASP A 25 -13.42 -7.64 -8.93
C ASP A 25 -12.72 -8.53 -7.90
N TRP A 26 -11.82 -9.41 -8.33
CA TRP A 26 -10.99 -10.20 -7.43
C TRP A 26 -10.09 -9.33 -6.55
N TYR A 27 -9.52 -8.23 -7.07
CA TYR A 27 -8.74 -7.29 -6.27
C TYR A 27 -9.63 -6.55 -5.26
N VAL A 28 -10.84 -6.15 -5.66
CA VAL A 28 -11.79 -5.49 -4.74
C VAL A 28 -12.16 -6.42 -3.60
N ARG A 29 -12.55 -7.67 -3.91
CA ARG A 29 -12.85 -8.70 -2.90
C ARG A 29 -11.66 -8.96 -1.97
N HIS A 30 -10.44 -8.83 -2.47
CA HIS A 30 -9.24 -8.92 -1.65
C HIS A 30 -9.11 -7.76 -0.68
N LEU A 31 -9.26 -6.53 -1.17
CA LEU A 31 -9.17 -5.31 -0.38
C LEU A 31 -10.27 -5.20 0.70
N GLU A 32 -11.42 -5.86 0.52
CA GLU A 32 -12.48 -5.94 1.54
C GLU A 32 -12.04 -6.70 2.80
N HIS A 33 -11.16 -7.68 2.65
CA HIS A 33 -10.70 -8.51 3.77
C HIS A 33 -9.29 -8.14 4.24
N GLU A 34 -8.39 -7.81 3.32
CA GLU A 34 -6.99 -7.50 3.60
C GLU A 34 -6.53 -6.24 2.85
N PRO A 35 -6.22 -5.15 3.58
CA PRO A 35 -5.68 -3.94 2.98
C PRO A 35 -4.30 -4.21 2.37
N SER A 36 -4.18 -4.11 1.05
CA SER A 36 -2.94 -4.38 0.32
C SER A 36 -2.65 -3.29 -0.70
N LEU A 37 -1.48 -2.64 -0.57
CA LEU A 37 -1.04 -1.64 -1.54
C LEU A 37 -0.85 -2.25 -2.94
N VAL A 38 -0.34 -3.48 -3.00
CA VAL A 38 -0.09 -4.17 -4.27
C VAL A 38 -1.40 -4.43 -4.99
N ALA A 39 -2.41 -4.95 -4.29
CA ALA A 39 -3.74 -5.19 -4.87
C ALA A 39 -4.43 -3.87 -5.28
N ALA A 40 -4.32 -2.82 -4.45
CA ALA A 40 -4.86 -1.50 -4.75
C ALA A 40 -4.20 -0.87 -5.99
N ALA A 41 -2.87 -0.93 -6.10
CA ALA A 41 -2.13 -0.42 -7.24
C ALA A 41 -2.43 -1.18 -8.54
N LYS A 42 -2.57 -2.52 -8.46
CA LYS A 42 -2.96 -3.35 -9.61
C LYS A 42 -4.37 -3.05 -10.11
N TRP A 43 -5.31 -2.86 -9.19
CA TRP A 43 -6.66 -2.43 -9.54
C TRP A 43 -6.67 -1.03 -10.19
N LEU A 44 -5.89 -0.08 -9.64
CA LEU A 44 -5.77 1.29 -10.15
C LEU A 44 -5.11 1.41 -11.53
N HIS A 45 -4.15 0.53 -11.87
CA HIS A 45 -3.37 0.61 -13.12
C HIS A 45 -4.26 0.64 -14.37
N ASP A 46 -5.44 0.05 -14.23
CA ASP A 46 -6.24 -0.44 -15.32
C ASP A 46 -7.66 0.18 -15.27
N GLU A 47 -7.96 0.93 -14.21
CA GLU A 47 -9.22 1.60 -13.94
C GLU A 47 -9.35 2.92 -14.71
N LYS A 48 -10.51 3.15 -15.34
CA LYS A 48 -10.82 4.41 -16.05
C LYS A 48 -11.42 5.49 -15.14
N LEU A 49 -11.55 5.21 -13.84
CA LEU A 49 -12.22 6.04 -12.83
C LEU A 49 -13.71 6.27 -13.13
N GLU A 50 -14.32 5.37 -13.92
CA GLU A 50 -15.73 5.46 -14.32
C GLU A 50 -16.67 4.88 -13.24
N HIS A 51 -16.15 4.04 -12.32
CA HIS A 51 -16.95 3.34 -11.32
C HIS A 51 -16.61 3.77 -9.88
N GLU A 52 -17.25 4.85 -9.42
CA GLU A 52 -17.07 5.44 -8.07
C GLU A 52 -17.29 4.44 -6.90
N GLN A 53 -18.06 3.37 -7.13
CA GLN A 53 -18.45 2.39 -6.11
C GLN A 53 -17.28 1.64 -5.45
N PHE A 54 -16.11 1.58 -6.09
CA PHE A 54 -14.93 0.86 -5.61
C PHE A 54 -13.81 1.76 -5.06
N HIS A 55 -13.99 3.08 -5.18
CA HIS A 55 -13.04 4.07 -4.66
C HIS A 55 -12.80 3.96 -3.14
N PRO A 56 -13.79 3.70 -2.26
CA PRO A 56 -13.54 3.73 -0.82
C PRO A 56 -12.63 2.59 -0.32
N GLN A 57 -12.67 1.39 -0.92
CA GLN A 57 -11.81 0.27 -0.56
C GLN A 57 -10.35 0.56 -0.94
N VAL A 58 -10.16 1.13 -2.12
CA VAL A 58 -8.84 1.47 -2.68
C VAL A 58 -8.23 2.65 -1.93
N GLN A 59 -9.00 3.69 -1.65
CA GLN A 59 -8.56 4.81 -0.81
C GLN A 59 -8.11 4.34 0.58
N ARG A 60 -8.87 3.45 1.23
CA ARG A 60 -8.47 2.88 2.53
C ARG A 60 -7.16 2.10 2.46
N ALA A 61 -6.95 1.32 1.41
CA ALA A 61 -5.71 0.57 1.21
C ALA A 61 -4.51 1.50 0.98
N LEU A 62 -4.69 2.53 0.16
CA LEU A 62 -3.69 3.59 -0.04
C LEU A 62 -3.37 4.32 1.26
N ASP A 63 -4.38 4.74 2.02
CA ASP A 63 -4.21 5.43 3.30
C ASP A 63 -3.43 4.57 4.31
N GLN A 64 -3.70 3.27 4.37
CA GLN A 64 -2.97 2.36 5.25
C GLN A 64 -1.52 2.19 4.82
N ALA A 65 -1.28 2.09 3.52
CA ALA A 65 0.05 1.91 2.96
C ALA A 65 0.90 3.18 2.97
N ALA A 66 0.28 4.36 2.90
CA ALA A 66 0.95 5.65 2.98
C ALA A 66 1.31 6.05 4.42
N LYS A 67 0.59 5.55 5.43
CA LYS A 67 0.85 5.87 6.85
C LYS A 67 2.30 5.63 7.30
N PRO A 68 2.99 4.52 6.95
CA PRO A 68 4.41 4.34 7.23
C PRO A 68 5.32 5.35 6.53
N LEU A 69 5.01 5.71 5.28
CA LEU A 69 5.82 6.63 4.47
C LEU A 69 5.87 8.05 5.05
N THR A 70 4.83 8.44 5.79
CA THR A 70 4.80 9.74 6.48
C THR A 70 5.58 9.77 7.81
N ARG A 71 6.30 8.71 8.19
CA ARG A 71 7.05 8.66 9.45
C ARG A 71 8.44 9.28 9.31
N TYR A 72 9.03 9.64 10.45
CA TYR A 72 10.46 9.96 10.54
C TYR A 72 11.24 8.65 10.65
N ARG A 73 12.34 8.51 9.89
CA ARG A 73 13.26 7.36 9.99
C ARG A 73 14.62 7.81 10.48
N CYS A 74 15.12 7.15 11.53
CA CYS A 74 16.48 7.38 12.03
C CYS A 74 17.51 6.99 10.97
N ALA A 75 18.41 7.91 10.60
CA ALA A 75 19.47 7.67 9.63
C ALA A 75 20.57 6.73 10.16
N ALA A 76 20.67 6.54 11.48
CA ALA A 76 21.68 5.69 12.10
C ALA A 76 21.27 4.22 12.22
N CYS A 77 20.00 3.93 12.56
CA CYS A 77 19.53 2.56 12.81
C CYS A 77 18.24 2.15 12.10
N GLY A 78 17.58 3.08 11.38
CA GLY A 78 16.34 2.78 10.66
C GLY A 78 15.07 2.78 11.52
N PHE A 79 15.14 3.10 12.82
CA PHE A 79 13.95 3.19 13.67
C PHE A 79 12.95 4.25 13.15
N GLU A 80 11.67 3.87 13.04
CA GLU A 80 10.61 4.74 12.54
C GLU A 80 9.74 5.31 13.67
N ALA A 81 9.49 6.62 13.63
CA ALA A 81 8.67 7.32 14.61
C ALA A 81 7.60 8.20 13.94
N ARG A 82 6.40 8.27 14.56
CA ARG A 82 5.32 9.15 14.08
C ARG A 82 5.53 10.63 14.46
N GLN A 83 6.29 10.87 15.53
CA GLN A 83 6.63 12.20 16.03
C GLN A 83 8.14 12.37 15.97
N HIS A 84 8.59 13.63 15.94
CA HIS A 84 10.01 13.93 15.97
C HIS A 84 10.57 13.72 17.38
N PHE A 85 11.66 12.97 17.49
CA PHE A 85 12.40 12.77 18.74
C PHE A 85 13.82 13.28 18.58
N TRP A 86 14.25 14.16 19.46
CA TRP A 86 15.64 14.63 19.46
C TRP A 86 16.65 13.52 19.75
N GLN A 87 16.26 12.52 20.56
CA GLN A 87 17.03 11.32 20.83
C GLN A 87 16.29 10.09 20.29
N CYS A 88 16.95 9.29 19.46
CA CYS A 88 16.35 8.08 18.87
C CYS A 88 16.09 7.00 19.94
N PRO A 89 14.85 6.50 20.11
CA PRO A 89 14.56 5.43 21.07
C PRO A 89 15.27 4.09 20.78
N GLY A 90 15.62 3.82 19.52
CA GLY A 90 16.24 2.54 19.12
C GLY A 90 17.75 2.49 19.36
N CYS A 91 18.49 3.54 18.97
CA CYS A 91 19.95 3.57 19.06
C CYS A 91 20.51 4.66 19.98
N GLN A 92 19.64 5.42 20.64
CA GLN A 92 19.99 6.51 21.57
C GLN A 92 20.83 7.65 20.98
N THR A 93 20.98 7.69 19.65
CA THR A 93 21.70 8.75 18.94
C THR A 93 20.87 10.03 18.94
N TRP A 94 21.55 11.18 19.08
CA TRP A 94 20.96 12.50 19.03
C TRP A 94 20.93 13.05 17.61
N ASP A 95 19.90 13.84 17.29
CA ASP A 95 19.75 14.56 16.02
C ASP A 95 19.88 13.65 14.78
N SER A 96 19.43 12.40 14.92
CA SER A 96 19.57 11.35 13.90
C SER A 96 18.42 11.28 12.90
N TYR A 97 17.44 12.17 13.02
CA TYR A 97 16.27 12.22 12.13
C TYR A 97 16.45 13.35 11.13
N PRO A 98 16.53 13.05 9.82
CA PRO A 98 16.59 14.09 8.80
C PRO A 98 15.25 14.85 8.73
N ALA A 99 15.29 16.09 8.23
CA ALA A 99 14.10 16.92 8.04
C ALA A 99 13.10 16.36 7.00
N ARG A 100 13.52 15.36 6.21
CA ARG A 100 12.72 14.71 5.16
C ARG A 100 12.03 13.46 5.72
N ARG A 101 10.77 13.22 5.36
CA ARG A 101 10.03 12.01 5.75
C ARG A 101 10.48 10.81 4.94
N VAL A 102 10.10 9.59 5.37
CA VAL A 102 10.47 8.34 4.67
C VAL A 102 10.08 8.38 3.20
N GLU A 103 8.93 8.96 2.86
CA GLU A 103 8.47 9.14 1.48
C GLU A 103 9.44 9.95 0.61
N GLU A 104 10.23 10.83 1.21
CA GLU A 104 11.12 11.78 0.53
C GLU A 104 12.59 11.34 0.55
N LEU A 105 12.91 10.20 1.15
CA LEU A 105 14.26 9.61 1.20
C LEU A 105 14.53 8.76 -0.04
#